data_AF-A0A7W1ZZT8-F1
#
_entry.id   AF-A0A7W1ZZT8-F1
#
_cell.length_a   1.000
_cell.length_b   1.000
_cell.length_c   1.000
_cell.angle_alpha   90.00
_cell.angle_beta   90.00
_cell.angle_gamma   90.00
#
_symmetry.space_group_name_H-M   'P 1'
#
loop_
_entity.id
_entity.type
_entity.pdbx_description
1 polymer ?
#
loop_
_entity_poly.entity_id
_entity_poly.type
_entity_poly.pdbx_seq_one_letter_code
_entity_poly.pdbx_strand_id
1 'polypeptide(L)'
;AADVCLKESRRLILVPRETPFNQIHLENMLRVARAGATILAASPSFYHKPQTIDDLVNHLCFRILDQFDIPHSKKTQWTGEEISPGE
;
A
#
# COMPACT_ATOMS: atom_id res chain seq x y z
N ALA A 1 -12.45 -16.82 -0.61
CA ALA A 1 -12.66 -15.39 -0.90
C ALA A 1 -11.63 -14.86 -1.91
N ALA A 2 -10.33 -14.81 -1.58
CA ALA A 2 -9.29 -14.29 -2.50
C ALA A 2 -9.24 -15.04 -3.85
N ASP A 3 -9.35 -16.36 -3.83
CA ASP A 3 -9.43 -17.19 -5.05
C ASP A 3 -10.64 -16.81 -5.94
N VAL A 4 -11.80 -16.56 -5.31
CA VAL A 4 -12.99 -16.08 -6.01
C VAL A 4 -12.75 -14.69 -6.59
N CYS A 5 -12.06 -13.80 -5.88
CA CYS A 5 -11.71 -12.49 -6.44
C CYS A 5 -10.87 -12.63 -7.71
N LEU A 6 -9.85 -13.49 -7.69
CA LEU A 6 -9.01 -13.73 -8.86
C LEU A 6 -9.79 -14.30 -10.05
N LYS A 7 -10.55 -15.39 -9.84
CA LYS A 7 -11.29 -16.04 -10.94
C LYS A 7 -12.40 -15.16 -11.52
N GLU A 8 -13.01 -14.31 -10.70
CA GLU A 8 -14.06 -13.37 -11.12
C GLU A 8 -13.51 -12.01 -11.56
N SER A 9 -12.18 -11.88 -11.70
CA SER A 9 -11.50 -10.62 -12.06
C SER A 9 -11.90 -9.43 -11.16
N ARG A 10 -12.18 -9.70 -9.89
CA ARG A 10 -12.44 -8.67 -8.88
C ARG A 10 -11.12 -8.16 -8.31
N ARG A 11 -11.12 -6.91 -7.88
CA ARG A 11 -9.95 -6.26 -7.29
C ARG A 11 -9.50 -7.00 -6.03
N LEU A 12 -8.21 -7.39 -5.99
CA LEU A 12 -7.58 -8.05 -4.85
C LEU A 12 -6.28 -7.32 -4.52
N ILE A 13 -6.19 -6.77 -3.31
CA ILE A 13 -5.00 -6.09 -2.81
C ILE A 13 -4.44 -6.91 -1.65
N LEU A 14 -3.16 -7.30 -1.73
CA LEU A 14 -2.45 -7.97 -0.65
C LEU A 14 -1.46 -7.01 0.00
N VAL A 15 -1.48 -6.96 1.32
CA VAL A 15 -0.63 -6.06 2.11
C VAL A 15 0.37 -6.86 2.95
N PRO A 16 1.44 -7.42 2.36
CA PRO A 16 2.41 -8.22 3.09
C PRO A 16 3.25 -7.35 4.03
N ARG A 17 3.54 -7.87 5.22
CA ARG A 17 4.47 -7.30 6.19
C ARG A 17 5.46 -8.38 6.61
N GLU A 18 6.64 -8.34 6.03
CA GLU A 18 7.78 -9.20 6.40
C GLU A 18 9.09 -8.50 6.02
N THR A 19 10.18 -8.78 6.73
CA THR A 19 11.52 -8.38 6.35
C THR A 19 12.57 -9.23 7.09
N PRO A 20 13.54 -9.85 6.40
CA PRO A 20 13.74 -9.86 4.95
C PRO A 20 12.75 -10.78 4.22
N PHE A 21 12.50 -10.52 2.94
CA PHE A 21 11.80 -11.48 2.10
C PHE A 21 12.75 -12.60 1.66
N ASN A 22 12.36 -13.85 1.90
CA ASN A 22 13.03 -14.99 1.29
C ASN A 22 12.51 -15.23 -0.15
N GLN A 23 13.15 -16.16 -0.86
CA GLN A 23 12.79 -16.50 -2.24
C GLN A 23 11.33 -16.97 -2.38
N ILE A 24 10.81 -17.73 -1.42
CA ILE A 24 9.43 -18.24 -1.44
C ILE A 24 8.43 -17.08 -1.39
N HIS A 25 8.68 -16.08 -0.53
CA HIS A 25 7.83 -14.89 -0.44
C HIS A 25 7.78 -14.14 -1.77
N LEU A 26 8.94 -13.90 -2.38
CA LEU A 26 9.07 -13.18 -3.64
C LEU A 26 8.40 -13.93 -4.81
N GLU A 27 8.62 -15.23 -4.92
CA GLU A 27 7.99 -16.05 -5.96
C GLU A 27 6.46 -16.07 -5.81
N ASN A 28 5.95 -16.18 -4.58
CA ASN A 28 4.52 -16.18 -4.32
C ASN A 28 3.89 -14.81 -4.62
N MET A 29 4.52 -13.72 -4.19
CA MET A 29 4.07 -12.36 -4.52
C MET A 29 4.06 -12.14 -6.03
N LEU A 30 5.09 -12.59 -6.76
CA LEU A 30 5.14 -12.50 -8.22
C LEU A 30 4.05 -13.34 -8.90
N ARG A 31 3.82 -14.57 -8.45
CA ARG A 31 2.76 -15.44 -9.00
C ARG A 31 1.38 -14.78 -8.84
N VAL A 32 1.09 -14.26 -7.65
CA VAL A 32 -0.20 -13.62 -7.36
C VAL A 32 -0.35 -12.28 -8.09
N ALA A 33 0.73 -11.50 -8.23
CA ALA A 33 0.74 -10.29 -9.04
C ALA A 33 0.42 -10.57 -10.52
N ARG A 34 1.02 -11.63 -11.09
CA ARG A 34 0.73 -12.08 -12.47
C ARG A 34 -0.70 -12.57 -12.66
N ALA A 35 -1.35 -13.04 -11.60
CA ALA A 35 -2.76 -13.44 -11.62
C ALA A 35 -3.74 -12.24 -11.51
N GLY A 36 -3.24 -11.01 -11.39
CA GLY A 36 -4.07 -9.79 -11.38
C GLY A 36 -4.29 -9.14 -10.01
N ALA A 37 -3.66 -9.65 -8.95
CA ALA A 37 -3.68 -8.98 -7.65
C ALA A 37 -2.63 -7.85 -7.58
N THR A 38 -2.89 -6.84 -6.76
CA THR A 38 -1.87 -5.83 -6.43
C THR A 38 -1.16 -6.23 -5.15
N ILE A 39 0.18 -6.21 -5.19
CA ILE A 39 1.02 -6.36 -4.00
C ILE A 39 1.40 -4.97 -3.48
N LEU A 40 0.90 -4.61 -2.31
CA LEU A 40 1.13 -3.33 -1.63
C LEU A 40 1.77 -3.61 -0.28
N ALA A 41 3.09 -3.80 -0.24
CA ALA A 41 3.78 -4.11 1.02
C ALA A 41 3.54 -3.01 2.08
N ALA A 42 3.48 -3.41 3.36
CA ALA A 42 3.35 -2.51 4.50
C ALA A 42 4.65 -1.74 4.77
N SER A 43 5.04 -0.92 3.81
CA SER A 43 6.28 -0.13 3.78
C SER A 43 5.91 1.36 3.65
N PRO A 44 5.56 2.04 4.77
CA PRO A 44 5.12 3.43 4.73
C PRO A 44 6.25 4.38 4.30
N SER A 45 5.88 5.45 3.62
CA SER A 45 6.81 6.50 3.19
C SER A 45 7.02 7.58 4.24
N PHE A 46 8.08 8.39 4.09
CA PHE A 46 8.44 9.45 5.03
C PHE A 46 8.46 10.85 4.41
N TYR A 47 8.14 10.99 3.11
CA TYR A 47 8.21 12.29 2.44
C TYR A 47 7.26 13.33 3.04
N HIS A 48 6.17 12.89 3.67
CA HIS A 48 5.18 13.76 4.33
C HIS A 48 5.53 14.09 5.79
N LYS A 49 6.78 13.83 6.22
CA LYS A 49 7.32 14.16 7.56
C LYS A 49 6.38 13.76 8.73
N PRO A 50 6.01 12.46 8.84
CA PRO A 50 5.11 11.98 9.90
C PRO A 50 5.68 12.29 11.30
N GLN A 51 4.81 12.71 12.22
CA GLN A 51 5.18 13.03 13.60
C GLN A 51 4.85 11.90 14.57
N THR A 52 3.90 11.05 14.19
CA THR A 52 3.39 9.96 15.02
C THR A 52 3.40 8.63 14.25
N ILE A 53 3.29 7.52 14.99
CA ILE A 53 3.07 6.20 14.38
C ILE A 53 1.74 6.17 13.62
N ASP A 54 0.72 6.85 14.14
CA ASP A 54 -0.59 6.95 13.48
C ASP A 54 -0.49 7.62 12.11
N ASP A 55 0.41 8.59 11.92
CA ASP A 55 0.63 9.20 10.60
C ASP A 55 1.15 8.17 9.57
N LEU A 56 2.06 7.29 9.98
CA LEU A 56 2.58 6.20 9.15
C LEU A 56 1.48 5.18 8.80
N VAL A 57 0.68 4.80 9.80
CA VAL A 57 -0.46 3.87 9.62
C VAL A 57 -1.50 4.48 8.69
N ASN A 58 -1.87 5.75 8.92
CA ASN A 58 -2.82 6.49 8.10
C ASN A 58 -2.34 6.60 6.65
N HIS A 59 -1.05 6.90 6.43
CA HIS A 59 -0.49 6.92 5.09
C HIS A 59 -0.67 5.58 4.37
N LEU A 60 -0.34 4.46 5.02
CA LEU A 60 -0.54 3.12 4.43
C LEU A 60 -2.02 2.83 4.15
N CYS A 61 -2.92 3.16 5.09
CA CYS A 61 -4.36 3.02 4.92
C CYS A 61 -4.87 3.83 3.71
N PHE A 62 -4.43 5.08 3.55
CA PHE A 62 -4.80 5.92 2.40
C PHE A 62 -4.35 5.30 1.08
N ARG A 63 -3.13 4.74 1.03
CA ARG A 63 -2.65 4.01 -0.16
C ARG A 63 -3.47 2.77 -0.49
N ILE A 64 -4.03 2.08 0.52
CA ILE A 64 -4.96 0.96 0.32
C ILE A 64 -6.32 1.48 -0.19
N LEU A 65 -6.85 2.54 0.41
CA LEU A 65 -8.12 3.15 0.01
C LEU A 65 -8.06 3.72 -1.43
N ASP A 66 -6.92 4.28 -1.84
CA ASP A 66 -6.64 4.67 -3.23
C ASP A 66 -6.84 3.50 -4.19
N GLN A 67 -6.46 2.27 -3.81
CA GLN A 67 -6.67 1.11 -4.66
C GLN A 67 -8.14 0.74 -4.85
N PHE A 68 -9.06 1.24 -4.03
CA PHE A 68 -10.50 0.97 -4.13
C PHE A 68 -11.32 2.20 -4.54
N ASP A 69 -10.67 3.30 -4.93
CA ASP A 69 -11.33 4.56 -5.27
C ASP A 69 -12.20 5.11 -4.11
N ILE A 70 -11.81 4.80 -2.86
CA ILE A 70 -12.55 5.23 -1.67
C ILE A 70 -12.02 6.59 -1.21
N PRO A 71 -12.88 7.63 -1.02
CA PRO A 71 -12.46 8.95 -0.54
C PRO A 71 -11.75 8.89 0.82
N HIS A 72 -10.65 9.65 0.94
CA HIS A 72 -9.85 9.78 2.16
C HIS A 72 -9.03 11.08 2.12
N SER A 73 -8.36 11.40 3.23
CA SER A 73 -7.50 12.58 3.33
C SER A 73 -6.29 12.48 2.40
N LYS A 74 -6.04 13.50 1.57
CA LYS A 74 -4.89 13.58 0.67
C LYS A 74 -3.64 14.22 1.28
N LYS A 75 -3.65 14.48 2.60
CA LYS A 75 -2.54 15.15 3.33
C LYS A 75 -1.18 14.46 3.17
N THR A 76 -1.16 13.14 2.99
CA THR A 76 0.09 12.38 2.88
C THR A 76 0.45 12.03 1.44
N GLN A 77 -0.27 12.58 0.46
CA GLN A 77 0.03 12.39 -0.96
C GLN A 77 1.19 13.29 -1.38
N TRP A 78 2.08 12.76 -2.22
CA TRP A 78 3.14 13.55 -2.84
C TRP A 78 2.56 14.62 -3.76
N THR A 79 2.91 15.89 -3.53
CA THR A 79 2.50 17.05 -4.35
C THR A 79 3.61 17.55 -5.27
N GLY A 80 4.87 17.20 -5.00
CA GLY A 80 6.03 17.76 -5.69
C GLY A 80 6.50 19.12 -5.14
N GLU A 81 5.79 19.67 -4.17
CA GLU A 81 6.15 20.92 -3.50
C GLU A 81 7.07 20.65 -2.30
N GLU A 82 7.99 21.57 -2.02
CA GLU A 82 8.82 21.49 -0.83
C GLU A 82 7.97 21.70 0.43
N ILE A 83 7.94 20.69 1.29
CA ILE A 83 7.27 20.78 2.58
C ILE A 83 8.15 21.61 3.51
N SER A 84 7.73 22.86 3.78
CA SER A 84 8.41 23.73 4.75
C SER A 84 8.30 23.14 6.16
N PRO A 85 9.36 23.17 7.00
CA PRO A 85 9.24 22.76 8.39
C PRO A 85 8.33 23.74 9.15
N GLY A 86 7.16 23.29 9.60
CA GLY A 86 6.31 24.06 10.54
C GLY A 86 4.83 24.20 10.21
N GLU A 87 4.32 23.55 9.17
CA GLU A 87 2.88 23.48 8.84
C GLU A 87 2.24 22.13 9.25
#